data_AF-A0A2V9K8D9-F1
#
_entry.id   AF-A0A2V9K8D9-F1
#
_cell.length_a   1.000
_cell.length_b   1.000
_cell.length_c   1.000
_cell.angle_alpha   90.00
_cell.angle_beta   90.00
_cell.angle_gamma   90.00
#
_symmetry.space_group_name_H-M   'P 1'
#
loop_
_entity.id
_entity.type
_entity.pdbx_description
1 polymer ?
#
loop_
_entity_poly.entity_id
_entity_poly.type
_entity_poly.pdbx_seq_one_letter_code
_entity_poly.pdbx_strand_id
1 'polypeptide(L)'
;MARLEHLPDAVERMVQDCDVSPRQAYRYLRHARRLKAPVPVSEAKVAFTVKLSRTLVHRLRQYAASRGLTLSEIVSRGVSTLF
;
A
#
# COMPACT_ATOMS: atom_id res chain seq x y z
N MET A 1 -19.37 -20.04 9.55
CA MET A 1 -18.22 -19.13 9.73
C MET A 1 -17.25 -19.70 10.77
N ALA A 2 -16.52 -20.78 10.49
CA ALA A 2 -15.65 -21.45 11.48
C ALA A 2 -14.28 -21.91 10.96
N ARG A 3 -13.95 -21.68 9.68
CA ARG A 3 -12.70 -22.21 9.07
C ARG A 3 -11.49 -21.26 9.21
N LEU A 4 -11.65 -20.05 9.74
CA LEU A 4 -10.59 -19.02 9.77
C LEU A 4 -9.72 -19.04 11.05
N GLU A 5 -10.01 -19.92 12.02
CA GLU A 5 -9.19 -20.01 13.24
C GLU A 5 -7.92 -20.84 13.04
N HIS A 6 -7.92 -21.76 12.08
CA HIS A 6 -6.81 -22.63 11.79
C HIS A 6 -5.80 -21.94 10.85
N LEU A 7 -4.59 -21.70 11.34
CA LEU A 7 -3.55 -20.96 10.62
C LEU A 7 -3.15 -21.65 9.29
N PRO A 8 -3.03 -22.99 9.19
CA PRO A 8 -2.80 -23.69 7.92
C PRO A 8 -3.86 -23.42 6.85
N ASP A 9 -5.15 -23.49 7.20
CA ASP A 9 -6.26 -23.26 6.25
C ASP A 9 -6.22 -21.82 5.71
N ALA A 10 -5.92 -20.85 6.59
CA ALA A 10 -5.74 -19.46 6.20
C ALA A 10 -4.50 -19.26 5.31
N VAL A 11 -3.42 -20.01 5.53
CA VAL A 11 -2.22 -19.99 4.67
C VAL A 11 -2.55 -20.52 3.28
N GLU A 12 -3.20 -21.67 3.17
CA GLU A 12 -3.60 -22.24 1.88
C GLU A 12 -4.49 -21.28 1.08
N ARG A 13 -5.48 -20.68 1.76
CA ARG A 13 -6.36 -19.68 1.16
C ARG A 13 -5.60 -18.46 0.64
N MET A 14 -4.65 -17.94 1.43
CA MET A 14 -3.87 -16.77 1.05
C MET A 14 -2.91 -17.05 -0.11
N VAL A 15 -2.38 -18.26 -0.22
CA VAL A 15 -1.56 -18.68 -1.37
C VAL A 15 -2.41 -18.70 -2.66
N GLN A 16 -3.62 -19.24 -2.59
CA GLN A 16 -4.55 -19.30 -3.74
C GLN A 16 -5.04 -17.93 -4.18
N ASP A 17 -5.42 -17.08 -3.22
CA ASP A 17 -6.11 -15.81 -3.51
C ASP A 17 -5.14 -14.65 -3.82
N CYS A 18 -3.86 -14.74 -3.42
CA CYS A 18 -2.93 -13.59 -3.45
C CYS A 18 -1.58 -13.83 -4.15
N ASP A 19 -1.37 -14.99 -4.78
CA ASP A 19 -0.12 -15.33 -5.50
C ASP A 19 1.16 -15.08 -4.65
N VAL A 20 1.10 -15.45 -3.37
CA VAL A 20 2.22 -15.37 -2.42
C VAL A 20 2.70 -16.76 -2.05
N SER A 21 3.99 -16.88 -1.73
CA SER A 21 4.53 -18.17 -1.26
C SER A 21 3.93 -18.57 0.10
N PRO A 22 3.84 -19.87 0.43
CA PRO A 22 3.37 -20.34 1.73
C PRO A 22 4.12 -19.72 2.92
N ARG A 23 5.43 -19.48 2.76
CA ARG A 23 6.27 -18.81 3.77
C ARG A 23 5.86 -17.35 3.98
N GLN A 24 5.56 -16.63 2.89
CA GLN A 24 5.07 -15.25 2.96
C GLN A 24 3.67 -15.20 3.59
N ALA A 25 2.76 -16.09 3.16
CA ALA A 25 1.41 -16.19 3.71
C ALA A 25 1.44 -16.45 5.22
N TYR A 26 2.20 -17.45 5.67
CA TYR A 26 2.38 -17.73 7.10
C TYR A 26 2.94 -16.53 7.87
N ARG A 27 3.95 -15.85 7.31
CA ARG A 27 4.55 -14.67 7.93
C ARG A 27 3.54 -13.53 8.07
N TYR A 28 2.75 -13.26 7.03
CA TYR A 28 1.76 -12.18 7.03
C TYR A 28 0.60 -12.47 7.97
N LEU A 29 0.05 -13.68 7.98
CA LEU A 29 -1.02 -14.08 8.90
C LEU A 29 -0.55 -14.03 10.37
N ARG A 30 0.69 -14.47 10.64
CA ARG A 30 1.29 -14.36 11.98
C ARG A 30 1.48 -12.90 12.41
N HIS A 31 1.82 -12.01 11.48
CA HIS A 31 1.93 -10.58 11.76
C HIS A 31 0.54 -9.94 11.98
N ALA A 32 -0.45 -10.30 11.16
CA ALA A 32 -1.81 -9.79 11.25
C ALA A 32 -2.45 -10.09 12.60
N ARG A 33 -2.21 -11.29 13.18
CA ARG A 33 -2.66 -11.65 14.54
C ARG A 33 -2.15 -10.72 15.65
N ARG A 34 -1.06 -9.98 15.42
CA ARG A 34 -0.49 -9.03 16.40
C ARG A 34 -1.04 -7.61 16.22
N LEU A 35 -1.76 -7.35 15.14
CA LEU A 35 -2.34 -6.04 14.88
C LEU A 35 -3.61 -5.87 15.73
N LYS A 36 -3.78 -4.67 16.29
CA LYS A 36 -4.98 -4.33 17.06
C LYS A 36 -6.24 -4.21 16.19
N ALA A 37 -6.05 -4.03 14.88
CA ALA A 37 -7.10 -3.89 13.89
C ALA A 37 -6.59 -4.34 12.51
N PRO A 38 -7.49 -4.69 11.57
CA PRO A 38 -7.13 -4.94 10.17
C PRO A 38 -6.40 -3.75 9.55
N VAL A 39 -5.45 -4.03 8.66
CA VAL A 39 -4.81 -2.97 7.85
C VAL A 39 -5.81 -2.52 6.79
N PRO A 40 -6.07 -1.21 6.63
CA PRO A 40 -6.97 -0.71 5.59
C PRO A 40 -6.40 -1.04 4.21
N VAL A 41 -7.22 -1.71 3.39
CA VAL A 41 -6.91 -1.95 1.98
C VAL A 41 -7.17 -0.66 1.22
N SER A 42 -6.10 0.03 0.83
CA SER A 42 -6.20 1.22 -0.02
C SER A 42 -6.48 0.80 -1.46
N GLU A 43 -7.10 1.71 -2.22
CA GLU A 43 -7.23 1.57 -3.67
C GLU A 43 -5.85 1.26 -4.30
N ALA A 44 -5.85 0.31 -5.23
CA ALA A 44 -4.64 -0.10 -5.92
C ALA A 44 -4.04 1.10 -6.67
N LYS A 45 -2.79 1.45 -6.33
CA LYS A 45 -2.09 2.56 -6.97
C LYS A 45 -1.35 2.04 -8.20
N VAL A 46 -1.56 2.69 -9.34
CA VAL A 46 -0.76 2.48 -10.56
C VAL A 46 0.34 3.54 -10.64
N ALA A 47 1.54 3.14 -11.04
CA ALA A 47 2.63 4.07 -11.28
C ALA A 47 2.32 4.95 -12.51
N PHE A 48 2.24 6.26 -12.30
CA PHE A 48 2.07 7.25 -13.35
C PHE A 48 3.32 8.13 -13.41
N THR A 49 4.08 8.03 -14.51
CA THR A 49 5.36 8.75 -14.67
C THR A 49 5.23 9.87 -15.68
N VAL A 50 5.66 11.06 -15.31
CA VAL A 50 5.68 12.26 -16.16
C VAL A 50 7.06 12.88 -16.22
N LYS A 51 7.38 13.52 -17.34
CA LYS A 51 8.60 14.33 -17.47
C LYS A 51 8.33 15.74 -16.96
N LEU A 52 9.18 16.22 -16.05
CA LEU A 52 9.12 17.57 -15.48
C LEU A 52 10.52 18.20 -15.55
N SER A 53 10.57 19.54 -15.52
CA SER A 53 11.86 20.24 -15.46
C SER A 53 12.58 19.93 -14.14
N ARG A 54 13.91 19.91 -14.16
CA ARG A 54 14.74 19.65 -12.96
C ARG A 54 14.40 20.61 -11.81
N THR A 55 14.19 21.88 -12.12
CA THR A 55 13.82 22.91 -11.14
C THR A 55 12.47 22.60 -10.49
N LEU A 56 11.48 22.15 -11.26
CA LEU A 56 10.18 21.78 -10.74
C LEU A 56 10.25 20.53 -9.84
N VAL A 57 11.01 19.52 -10.24
CA VAL A 57 11.25 18.32 -9.41
C VAL A 57 11.90 18.69 -8.08
N HIS A 58 12.88 19.60 -8.09
CA HIS A 58 13.53 20.04 -6.85
C HIS A 58 12.56 20.75 -5.91
N ARG A 59 11.77 21.71 -6.44
CA ARG A 59 10.74 22.43 -5.67
C ARG A 59 9.69 21.49 -5.09
N LEU A 60 9.22 20.52 -5.87
CA LEU A 60 8.26 19.51 -5.41
C LEU A 60 8.82 18.68 -4.24
N ARG A 61 10.08 18.27 -4.31
CA ARG A 61 10.74 17.52 -3.23
C ARG A 61 10.93 18.36 -1.97
N GLN A 62 11.30 19.63 -2.10
CA GLN A 62 11.41 20.55 -0.96
C GLN A 62 10.05 20.78 -0.29
N TYR A 63 9.02 21.01 -1.09
CA TYR A 63 7.64 21.16 -0.59
C TYR A 63 7.18 19.90 0.16
N ALA A 64 7.37 18.73 -0.44
CA ALA A 64 7.07 17.43 0.16
C ALA A 64 7.74 17.26 1.55
N ALA A 65 9.05 17.52 1.62
CA ALA A 65 9.80 17.41 2.87
C ALA A 65 9.28 18.40 3.93
N SER A 66 9.07 19.66 3.57
CA SER A 66 8.59 20.69 4.52
C SER A 66 7.20 20.42 5.08
N ARG A 67 6.37 19.65 4.36
CA ARG A 67 4.98 19.34 4.74
C ARG A 67 4.80 17.91 5.26
N GLY A 68 5.85 17.09 5.27
CA GLY A 68 5.76 15.68 5.62
C GLY A 68 4.86 14.87 4.68
N LEU A 69 4.78 15.26 3.40
CA LEU A 69 3.94 14.61 2.39
C LEU A 69 4.78 13.81 1.40
N THR A 70 4.21 12.75 0.83
CA THR A 70 4.82 12.07 -0.32
C THR A 70 4.53 12.83 -1.62
N LEU A 71 5.37 12.62 -2.65
CA LEU A 71 5.11 13.18 -3.99
C LEU A 71 3.78 12.68 -4.56
N SER A 72 3.43 11.41 -4.31
CA SER A 72 2.15 10.85 -4.72
C SER A 72 0.97 11.57 -4.06
N GLU A 73 1.03 11.89 -2.77
CA GLU A 73 -0.05 12.64 -2.11
C GLU A 73 -0.20 14.06 -2.65
N ILE A 74 0.91 14.74 -2.94
CA ILE A 74 0.86 16.07 -3.56
C ILE A 74 0.18 16.00 -4.92
N VAL A 75 0.57 15.04 -5.75
CA VAL A 75 -0.01 14.84 -7.08
C VAL A 75 -1.48 14.45 -6.98
N SER A 76 -1.84 13.50 -6.11
CA SER A 76 -3.24 13.11 -5.89
C SER A 76 -4.09 14.32 -5.49
N ARG A 77 -3.66 15.12 -4.51
CA ARG A 77 -4.41 16.32 -4.10
C ARG A 77 -4.56 17.33 -5.24
N GLY A 78 -3.48 17.60 -5.98
CA GLY A 78 -3.53 18.53 -7.10
C GLY A 78 -4.46 18.07 -8.22
N VAL A 79 -4.34 16.80 -8.62
CA VAL A 79 -5.15 16.22 -9.69
C VAL A 79 -6.62 16.09 -9.27
N SER A 80 -6.91 15.72 -8.03
CA SER A 80 -8.29 15.66 -7.51
C SER A 80 -8.98 17.02 -7.42
N THR A 81 -8.28 18.15 -7.53
CA THR A 81 -8.95 19.46 -7.65
C THR A 81 -9.41 19.78 -9.06
N LEU A 82 -9.03 18.96 -10.05
CA LEU A 82 -9.38 19.16 -11.45
C LEU A 82 -10.70 18.48 -11.85
N PHE A 83 -11.27 17.63 -10.98
CA PHE A 83 -12.52 16.91 -11.20
C PHE A 83 -13.33 16.78 -9.91
#